data_AF-A0AAU9X0J1-F1
#
_entry.id   AF-A0AAU9X0J1-F1
#
_cell.length_a   1.000
_cell.length_b   1.000
_cell.length_c   1.000
_cell.angle_alpha   90.00
_cell.angle_beta   90.00
_cell.angle_gamma   90.00
#
_symmetry.space_group_name_H-M   'P 1'
#
loop_
_entity.id
_entity.type
_entity.pdbx_description
1 polymer ?
#
loop_
_entity_poly.entity_id
_entity_poly.type
_entity_poly.pdbx_seq_one_letter_code
_entity_poly.pdbx_strand_id
1 'polypeptide(L)'
;MLPRTVMEWTKQHDKALLGEMTISDLFQYKKGTPERGQLWDSIAGNLNAMDYPKFKVVKRSCRDRWTLLHTKYKRRMSEEIQATGIDAEVGELDEIIEDLIGKEDAAIDSDKEGKKKAEADKKAAEEIRIKAMERFGKTSKRGGEDGEEGAKKKKRRSGSDAVEFLREKAKLEHSLREEELQLRKDQQSQTLLILQQQQQMNQALLTLMEKMLPKERN
;
A
#
# COMPACT_ATOMS: atom_id res chain seq x y z
N MET A 1 -40.50 20.88 19.56
CA MET A 1 -39.07 20.51 19.55
C MET A 1 -38.41 21.17 20.75
N LEU A 2 -37.78 20.41 21.64
CA LEU A 2 -37.04 21.02 22.75
C LEU A 2 -35.79 21.73 22.21
N PRO A 3 -35.44 22.93 22.71
CA PRO A 3 -34.24 23.62 22.26
C PRO A 3 -33.01 22.77 22.57
N ARG A 4 -32.15 22.52 21.56
CA ARG A 4 -30.83 21.95 21.82
C ARG A 4 -30.07 22.94 22.71
N THR A 5 -29.80 22.54 23.95
CA THR A 5 -28.85 23.24 24.80
C THR A 5 -27.48 23.12 24.16
N VAL A 6 -27.04 24.18 23.49
CA VAL A 6 -25.69 24.30 22.95
C VAL A 6 -24.78 24.62 24.13
N MET A 7 -23.82 23.73 24.36
CA MET A 7 -22.79 23.92 25.35
C MET A 7 -21.86 25.09 24.96
N GLU A 8 -21.46 25.90 25.94
CA GLU A 8 -20.46 26.94 25.74
C GLU A 8 -19.05 26.35 25.71
N TRP A 9 -18.29 26.71 24.67
CA TRP A 9 -16.90 26.28 24.52
C TRP A 9 -15.96 27.29 25.16
N THR A 10 -15.19 26.84 26.14
CA THR A 10 -14.13 27.62 26.80
C THR A 10 -12.75 27.16 26.34
N LYS A 11 -11.70 27.91 26.72
CA LYS A 11 -10.31 27.52 26.41
C LYS A 11 -9.94 26.13 26.95
N GLN A 12 -10.49 25.72 28.09
CA GLN A 12 -10.26 24.38 28.65
C GLN A 12 -10.92 23.29 27.79
N HIS A 13 -12.11 23.58 27.25
CA HIS A 13 -12.78 22.67 26.31
C HIS A 13 -12.00 22.55 25.00
N ASP A 14 -11.45 23.66 24.50
CA ASP A 14 -10.60 23.67 23.31
C ASP A 14 -9.33 22.85 23.55
N LYS A 15 -8.67 23.03 24.69
CA LYS A 15 -7.46 22.25 25.06
C LYS A 15 -7.75 20.75 25.10
N ALA A 16 -8.86 20.34 25.72
CA ALA A 16 -9.25 18.94 25.78
C ALA A 16 -9.64 18.37 24.40
N LEU A 17 -10.39 19.13 23.58
CA LEU A 17 -10.73 18.72 22.21
C LEU A 17 -9.48 18.51 21.35
N LEU A 18 -8.57 19.47 21.37
CA LEU A 18 -7.33 19.41 20.59
C LEU A 18 -6.43 18.27 21.07
N GLY A 19 -6.31 18.07 22.38
CA GLY A 19 -5.59 16.92 22.95
C GLY A 19 -6.16 15.59 22.49
N GLU A 20 -7.49 15.42 22.55
CA GLU A 20 -8.14 14.17 22.15
C GLU A 20 -8.02 13.91 20.64
N MET A 21 -8.06 14.95 19.81
CA MET A 21 -7.80 14.86 18.37
C MET A 21 -6.37 14.41 18.07
N THR A 22 -5.39 14.88 18.84
CA THR A 22 -4.00 14.47 18.74
C THR A 22 -3.82 13.02 19.18
N ILE A 23 -4.38 12.62 20.32
CA ILE A 23 -4.29 11.24 20.85
C ILE A 23 -4.95 10.24 19.89
N SER A 24 -6.09 10.61 19.30
CA SER A 24 -6.80 9.77 18.34
C SER A 24 -6.13 9.72 16.95
N ASP A 25 -5.06 10.49 16.73
CA ASP A 25 -4.40 10.69 15.43
C ASP A 25 -5.41 10.88 14.29
N LEU A 26 -6.37 11.78 14.50
CA LEU A 26 -7.57 11.91 13.67
C LEU A 26 -7.29 12.06 12.17
N PHE A 27 -6.21 12.75 11.82
CA PHE A 27 -5.85 13.09 10.45
C PHE A 27 -4.98 12.03 9.76
N GLN A 28 -4.61 10.95 10.44
CA GLN A 28 -3.98 9.79 9.78
C GLN A 28 -4.91 9.16 8.73
N TYR A 29 -6.22 9.28 8.93
CA TYR A 29 -7.24 8.77 8.03
C TYR A 29 -7.74 9.84 7.06
N LYS A 30 -7.97 9.44 5.81
CA LYS A 30 -8.43 10.34 4.75
C LYS A 30 -9.79 10.95 5.07
N LYS A 31 -10.02 12.18 4.60
CA LYS A 31 -11.32 12.85 4.72
C LYS A 31 -12.41 12.03 4.02
N GLY A 32 -13.54 11.84 4.69
CA GLY A 32 -14.69 11.10 4.16
C GLY A 32 -14.65 9.59 4.40
N THR A 33 -13.58 9.05 5.00
CA THR A 33 -13.52 7.64 5.37
C THR A 33 -14.42 7.31 6.57
N PRO A 34 -15.00 6.09 6.63
CA PRO A 34 -15.73 5.62 7.80
C PRO A 34 -14.90 5.66 9.07
N GLU A 35 -13.61 5.31 9.00
CA GLU A 35 -12.66 5.26 10.12
C GLU A 35 -12.49 6.65 10.73
N ARG A 36 -12.22 7.68 9.91
CA ARG A 36 -12.19 9.06 10.40
C ARG A 36 -13.54 9.49 10.97
N GLY A 37 -14.63 8.98 10.40
CA GLY A 37 -15.97 9.14 10.95
C GLY A 37 -16.10 8.61 12.37
N GLN A 38 -15.67 7.38 12.60
CA GLN A 38 -15.72 6.68 13.89
C GLN A 38 -14.83 7.36 14.93
N LEU A 39 -13.62 7.83 14.54
CA LEU A 39 -12.77 8.59 15.46
C LEU A 39 -13.46 9.85 15.98
N TRP A 40 -14.18 10.59 15.14
CA TRP A 40 -14.96 11.73 15.62
C TRP A 40 -16.08 11.34 16.60
N ASP A 41 -16.68 10.17 16.43
CA ASP A 41 -17.68 9.65 17.36
C ASP A 41 -17.01 9.24 18.69
N SER A 42 -15.85 8.59 18.65
CA SER A 42 -15.04 8.26 19.83
C SER A 42 -14.56 9.50 20.57
N ILE A 43 -14.03 10.50 19.87
CA ILE A 43 -13.62 11.79 20.47
C ILE A 43 -14.80 12.42 21.22
N ALA A 44 -15.98 12.49 20.59
CA ALA A 44 -17.16 13.04 21.26
C ALA A 44 -17.57 12.21 22.49
N GLY A 45 -17.48 10.88 22.41
CA GLY A 45 -17.73 9.98 23.54
C GLY A 45 -16.77 10.22 24.71
N ASN A 46 -15.47 10.26 24.42
CA ASN A 46 -14.41 10.45 25.41
C ASN A 46 -14.53 11.82 26.09
N LEU A 47 -14.76 12.89 25.32
CA LEU A 47 -14.99 14.22 25.88
C LEU A 47 -16.20 14.25 26.82
N ASN A 48 -17.33 13.64 26.42
CA ASN A 48 -18.52 13.57 27.29
C ASN A 48 -18.31 12.73 28.55
N ALA A 49 -17.39 11.76 28.52
CA ALA A 49 -17.02 10.94 29.68
C ALA A 49 -16.14 11.69 30.69
N MET A 50 -15.55 12.84 30.32
CA MET A 50 -14.76 13.65 31.25
C MET A 50 -15.64 14.24 32.36
N ASP A 51 -15.08 14.26 33.58
CA ASP A 51 -15.70 14.92 34.73
C ASP A 51 -15.57 16.44 34.63
N TYR A 52 -14.39 16.91 34.24
CA TYR A 52 -14.11 18.33 34.03
C TYR A 52 -13.09 18.53 32.90
N PRO A 53 -13.29 19.52 32.00
CA PRO A 53 -14.49 20.36 31.92
C PRO A 53 -15.68 19.54 31.38
N LYS A 54 -16.92 19.89 31.76
CA LYS A 54 -18.07 19.02 31.50
C LYS A 54 -18.60 19.17 30.08
N PHE A 55 -18.55 18.11 29.28
CA PHE A 55 -19.02 18.14 27.90
C PHE A 55 -20.47 17.68 27.70
N LYS A 56 -21.13 18.30 26.72
CA LYS A 56 -22.40 17.87 26.12
C LYS A 56 -22.32 18.06 24.60
N VAL A 57 -21.50 17.23 23.96
CA VAL A 57 -21.14 17.35 22.54
C VAL A 57 -21.51 16.10 21.75
N VAL A 58 -21.63 16.26 20.43
CA VAL A 58 -21.73 15.18 19.46
C VAL A 58 -20.68 15.38 18.38
N LYS A 59 -20.42 14.36 17.56
CA LYS A 59 -19.49 14.42 16.43
C LYS A 59 -19.59 15.70 15.59
N ARG A 60 -20.82 16.16 15.30
CA ARG A 60 -21.02 17.39 14.53
C ARG A 60 -20.49 18.62 15.26
N SER A 61 -20.76 18.79 16.55
CA SER A 61 -20.27 19.96 17.30
C SER A 61 -18.75 19.95 17.46
N CYS A 62 -18.12 18.78 17.60
CA CYS A 62 -16.65 18.68 17.63
C CYS A 62 -16.03 19.12 16.30
N ARG A 63 -16.59 18.66 15.17
CA ARG A 63 -16.15 19.08 13.82
C ARG A 63 -16.36 20.57 13.57
N ASP A 64 -17.53 21.09 13.95
CA ASP A 64 -17.85 22.51 13.81
C ASP A 64 -16.89 23.35 14.65
N ARG A 65 -16.56 22.91 15.87
CA ARG A 65 -15.58 23.59 16.74
C ARG A 65 -14.16 23.55 16.18
N TRP A 66 -13.69 22.40 15.71
CA TRP A 66 -12.39 22.30 15.04
C TRP A 66 -12.29 23.26 13.85
N THR A 67 -13.32 23.29 13.00
CA THR A 67 -13.37 24.19 11.84
C THR A 67 -13.25 25.66 12.24
N LEU A 68 -13.92 26.05 13.33
CA LEU A 68 -13.84 27.39 13.89
C LEU A 68 -12.44 27.72 14.41
N LEU A 69 -11.82 26.82 15.18
CA LEU A 69 -10.46 27.01 15.72
C LEU A 69 -9.43 27.13 14.60
N HIS A 70 -9.46 26.21 13.63
CA HIS A 70 -8.62 26.23 12.44
C HIS A 70 -8.76 27.55 11.66
N THR A 71 -9.99 28.00 11.41
CA THR A 71 -10.25 29.23 10.65
C THR A 71 -9.79 30.47 11.40
N LYS A 72 -10.02 30.52 12.73
CA LYS A 72 -9.55 31.62 13.57
C LYS A 72 -8.02 31.70 13.61
N TYR A 73 -7.34 30.55 13.74
CA TYR A 73 -5.89 30.47 13.73
C TYR A 73 -5.31 31.01 12.42
N LYS A 74 -5.76 30.48 11.27
CA LYS A 74 -5.29 30.94 9.95
C LYS A 74 -5.54 32.42 9.72
N ARG A 75 -6.71 32.93 10.13
CA ARG A 75 -7.03 34.35 10.00
C ARG A 75 -6.09 35.21 10.84
N ARG A 76 -5.92 34.87 12.12
CA ARG A 76 -5.03 35.61 13.03
C ARG A 76 -3.60 35.63 12.50
N MET A 77 -3.04 34.48 12.13
CA MET A 77 -1.67 34.40 11.62
C MET A 77 -1.49 35.23 10.33
N SER A 78 -2.48 35.22 9.44
CA SER A 78 -2.44 36.06 8.23
C SER A 78 -2.53 37.55 8.52
N GLU A 79 -3.37 37.97 9.48
CA GLU A 79 -3.55 39.37 9.88
C GLU A 79 -2.30 39.91 10.58
N GLU A 80 -1.68 39.13 11.47
CA GLU A 80 -0.45 39.51 12.18
C GLU A 80 0.72 39.69 11.19
N ILE A 81 0.95 38.72 10.30
CA ILE A 81 1.97 38.83 9.24
C ILE A 81 1.73 40.08 8.37
N GLN A 82 0.48 40.37 8.02
CA GLN A 82 0.14 41.51 7.18
C GLN A 82 0.30 42.86 7.89
N ALA A 83 0.05 42.92 9.20
CA ALA A 83 0.04 44.16 9.97
C ALA A 83 1.43 44.55 10.51
N THR A 84 2.20 43.59 11.01
CA THR A 84 3.47 43.86 11.70
C THR A 84 4.69 43.49 10.86
N GLY A 85 4.52 42.62 9.85
CA GLY A 85 5.63 42.02 9.10
C GLY A 85 6.52 41.11 9.97
N ILE A 86 6.08 40.79 11.19
CA ILE A 86 6.78 39.98 12.19
C ILE A 86 5.86 38.83 12.60
N ASP A 87 6.45 37.69 12.94
CA ASP A 87 5.74 36.50 13.38
C ASP A 87 4.95 36.73 14.68
N ALA A 88 3.78 36.09 14.77
CA ALA A 88 2.88 36.18 15.92
C ALA A 88 3.47 35.48 17.15
N GLU A 89 3.19 35.96 18.37
CA GLU A 89 3.42 35.10 19.53
C GLU A 89 2.48 33.88 19.46
N VAL A 90 3.09 32.70 19.30
CA VAL A 90 2.42 31.40 19.24
C VAL A 90 2.23 30.86 20.65
N GLY A 91 0.98 30.58 21.05
CA GLY A 91 0.71 29.90 22.32
C GLY A 91 0.66 28.37 22.16
N GLU A 92 0.70 27.62 23.27
CA GLU A 92 0.64 26.14 23.24
C GLU A 92 -0.51 25.57 22.40
N LEU A 93 -1.70 26.20 22.43
CA LEU A 93 -2.84 25.74 21.65
C LEU A 93 -2.67 25.99 20.15
N ASP A 94 -1.93 27.03 19.80
CA ASP A 94 -1.65 27.39 18.41
C ASP A 94 -0.67 26.40 17.79
N GLU A 95 0.36 25.97 18.53
CA GLU A 95 1.28 24.89 18.11
C GLU A 95 0.52 23.60 17.81
N ILE A 96 -0.39 23.20 18.71
CA ILE A 96 -1.21 21.99 18.50
C ILE A 96 -2.12 22.15 17.27
N ILE A 97 -2.70 23.34 17.08
CA ILE A 97 -3.55 23.62 15.91
C ILE A 97 -2.71 23.55 14.62
N GLU A 98 -1.52 24.13 14.62
CA GLU A 98 -0.60 24.11 13.47
C GLU A 98 -0.18 22.68 13.11
N ASP A 99 0.22 21.88 14.09
CA ASP A 99 0.57 20.47 13.90
C ASP A 99 -0.59 19.67 13.30
N LEU A 100 -1.80 19.87 13.84
CA LEU A 100 -3.00 19.20 13.35
C LEU A 100 -3.37 19.63 11.92
N ILE A 101 -3.19 20.91 11.58
CA ILE A 101 -3.35 21.42 10.21
C ILE A 101 -2.33 20.77 9.29
N GLY A 102 -1.05 20.72 9.68
CA GLY A 102 0.01 20.09 8.91
C GLY A 102 -0.29 18.62 8.62
N LYS A 103 -0.75 17.86 9.63
CA LYS A 103 -1.21 16.48 9.45
C LYS A 103 -2.42 16.39 8.50
N GLU A 104 -3.38 17.30 8.60
CA GLU A 104 -4.55 17.33 7.70
C GLU A 104 -4.16 17.61 6.24
N ASP A 105 -3.28 18.59 6.00
CA ASP A 105 -2.83 18.98 4.67
C ASP A 105 -1.98 17.88 4.01
N ALA A 106 -1.08 17.22 4.77
CA ALA A 106 -0.33 16.06 4.30
C ALA A 106 -1.25 14.89 3.89
N ALA A 107 -2.31 14.63 4.66
CA ALA A 107 -3.31 13.62 4.32
C ALA A 107 -4.10 13.98 3.04
N ILE A 108 -4.35 15.26 2.79
CA ILE A 108 -5.01 15.74 1.56
C ILE A 108 -4.08 15.57 0.35
N ASP A 109 -2.81 15.92 0.48
CA ASP A 109 -1.86 15.87 -0.64
C ASP A 109 -1.53 14.44 -1.06
N SER A 110 -1.37 13.51 -0.11
CA SER A 110 -1.25 12.08 -0.41
C SER A 110 -2.48 11.52 -1.14
N ASP A 111 -3.68 12.02 -0.85
CA ASP A 111 -4.89 11.62 -1.57
C ASP A 111 -4.94 12.16 -3.00
N LYS A 112 -4.51 13.41 -3.21
CA LYS A 112 -4.40 14.00 -4.55
C LYS A 112 -3.39 13.26 -5.41
N GLU A 113 -2.23 12.91 -4.85
CA GLU A 113 -1.19 12.16 -5.57
C GLU A 113 -1.68 10.76 -5.96
N GLY A 114 -2.33 10.05 -5.03
CA GLY A 114 -2.94 8.75 -5.33
C GLY A 114 -3.98 8.82 -6.45
N LYS A 115 -4.82 9.86 -6.46
CA LYS A 115 -5.80 10.09 -7.54
C LYS A 115 -5.14 10.36 -8.89
N LYS A 116 -4.11 11.21 -8.92
CA LYS A 116 -3.34 11.50 -10.15
C LYS A 116 -2.70 10.23 -10.72
N LYS A 117 -2.13 9.38 -9.86
CA LYS A 117 -1.56 8.10 -10.27
C LYS A 117 -2.62 7.16 -10.85
N ALA A 118 -3.76 7.02 -10.19
CA ALA A 118 -4.86 6.18 -10.67
C ALA A 118 -5.42 6.68 -12.02
N GLU A 119 -5.49 8.00 -12.23
CA GLU A 119 -5.90 8.59 -13.51
C GLU A 119 -4.88 8.33 -14.62
N ALA A 120 -3.58 8.47 -14.33
CA ALA A 120 -2.51 8.15 -15.27
C ALA A 120 -2.53 6.67 -15.67
N ASP A 121 -2.71 5.76 -14.71
CA ASP A 121 -2.81 4.32 -14.96
C ASP A 121 -4.03 3.98 -15.82
N LYS A 122 -5.18 4.61 -15.53
CA LYS A 122 -6.40 4.45 -16.33
C LYS A 122 -6.19 4.92 -17.78
N LYS A 123 -5.56 6.08 -17.97
CA LYS A 123 -5.26 6.61 -19.31
C LYS A 123 -4.29 5.70 -20.08
N ALA A 124 -3.24 5.21 -19.42
CA ALA A 124 -2.30 4.27 -20.02
C ALA A 124 -2.99 2.95 -20.44
N ALA A 125 -3.88 2.41 -19.60
CA ALA A 125 -4.65 1.23 -19.93
C ALA A 125 -5.59 1.45 -21.13
N GLU A 126 -6.21 2.63 -21.22
CA GLU A 126 -7.08 3.01 -22.34
C GLU A 126 -6.29 3.19 -23.65
N GLU A 127 -5.11 3.80 -23.59
CA GLU A 127 -4.20 3.92 -24.75
C GLU A 127 -3.76 2.54 -25.27
N ILE A 128 -3.43 1.59 -24.39
CA ILE A 128 -3.11 0.20 -24.77
C ILE A 128 -4.32 -0.45 -25.46
N ARG A 129 -5.53 -0.27 -24.91
CA ARG A 129 -6.77 -0.80 -25.48
C ARG A 129 -7.03 -0.23 -26.89
N ILE A 130 -6.90 1.09 -27.07
CA ILE A 130 -7.07 1.75 -28.37
C ILE A 130 -6.03 1.21 -29.37
N LYS A 131 -4.76 1.16 -29.00
CA LYS A 131 -3.68 0.66 -29.86
C LYS A 131 -3.89 -0.80 -30.28
N ALA A 132 -4.43 -1.63 -29.39
CA ALA A 132 -4.81 -3.01 -29.71
C ALA A 132 -5.98 -3.07 -30.70
N MET A 133 -7.02 -2.27 -30.50
CA MET A 133 -8.18 -2.20 -31.42
C MET A 133 -7.78 -1.67 -32.81
N GLU A 134 -6.92 -0.66 -32.89
CA GLU A 134 -6.39 -0.16 -34.16
C GLU A 134 -5.57 -1.23 -34.91
N ARG A 135 -4.75 -2.00 -34.19
CA ARG A 135 -3.97 -3.10 -34.79
C ARG A 135 -4.89 -4.18 -35.36
N PHE A 136 -5.97 -4.51 -34.66
CA PHE A 136 -6.99 -5.45 -35.14
C PHE A 136 -7.74 -4.91 -36.38
N GLY A 137 -8.10 -3.62 -36.39
CA GLY A 137 -8.73 -2.97 -37.53
C GLY A 137 -7.85 -2.94 -38.80
N LYS A 138 -6.53 -2.74 -38.64
CA LYS A 138 -5.55 -2.78 -39.75
C LYS A 138 -5.38 -4.18 -40.34
N THR A 139 -5.55 -5.25 -39.55
CA THR A 139 -5.57 -6.63 -40.08
C THR A 139 -6.87 -6.98 -40.79
N SER A 140 -8.00 -6.37 -40.40
CA SER A 140 -9.30 -6.55 -41.06
C SER A 140 -9.39 -5.82 -42.40
N LYS A 141 -8.85 -4.60 -42.51
CA LYS A 141 -8.82 -3.82 -43.77
C LYS A 141 -7.92 -4.38 -44.87
N ARG A 142 -7.12 -5.42 -44.58
CA ARG A 142 -6.37 -6.15 -45.61
C ARG A 142 -7.16 -7.31 -46.23
N GLY A 143 -8.42 -7.53 -45.80
CA GLY A 143 -9.25 -8.65 -46.24
C GLY A 143 -10.44 -8.30 -47.13
N GLY A 144 -10.68 -7.03 -47.46
CA GLY A 144 -11.88 -6.63 -48.20
C GLY A 144 -11.64 -5.42 -49.09
N GLU A 145 -11.34 -5.72 -50.35
CA GLU A 145 -11.58 -4.97 -51.60
C GLU A 145 -10.44 -5.24 -52.58
N ASP A 146 -10.57 -6.34 -53.33
CA ASP A 146 -10.82 -6.20 -54.77
C ASP A 146 -11.37 -7.51 -55.32
N GLY A 147 -12.38 -7.36 -56.17
CA GLY A 147 -13.10 -8.46 -56.81
C GLY A 147 -12.31 -9.12 -57.94
N GLU A 148 -12.84 -10.29 -58.29
CA GLU A 148 -12.65 -11.06 -59.52
C GLU A 148 -11.43 -11.98 -59.71
N GLU A 149 -11.82 -13.22 -60.04
CA GLU A 149 -11.13 -14.30 -60.72
C GLU A 149 -9.93 -15.02 -60.09
N GLY A 150 -10.12 -16.35 -60.01
CA GLY A 150 -9.04 -17.29 -60.24
C GLY A 150 -8.40 -17.85 -58.98
N ALA A 151 -8.82 -19.06 -58.62
CA ALA A 151 -8.15 -19.93 -57.67
C ALA A 151 -6.63 -19.98 -57.92
N LYS A 152 -5.85 -19.28 -57.10
CA LYS A 152 -4.44 -19.61 -56.83
C LYS A 152 -4.18 -19.42 -55.34
N LYS A 153 -4.02 -20.55 -54.62
CA LYS A 153 -3.48 -20.57 -53.25
C LYS A 153 -2.13 -19.85 -53.26
N LYS A 154 -2.11 -18.55 -52.95
CA LYS A 154 -0.89 -17.76 -52.82
C LYS A 154 -0.13 -18.27 -51.59
N LYS A 155 0.94 -19.01 -51.87
CA LYS A 155 1.98 -19.48 -50.95
C LYS A 155 2.34 -18.33 -49.99
N ARG A 156 1.96 -18.46 -48.71
CA ARG A 156 2.27 -17.47 -47.67
C ARG A 156 3.78 -17.31 -47.64
N ARG A 157 4.29 -16.09 -47.89
CA ARG A 157 5.69 -15.75 -47.68
C ARG A 157 6.00 -16.00 -46.20
N SER A 158 6.76 -17.07 -46.02
CA SER A 158 7.32 -17.65 -44.82
C SER A 158 7.55 -16.68 -43.67
N GLY A 159 6.82 -16.88 -42.57
CA GLY A 159 7.27 -16.53 -41.22
C GLY A 159 8.01 -17.70 -40.56
N SER A 160 8.61 -18.59 -41.36
CA SER A 160 9.31 -19.78 -40.87
C SER A 160 10.41 -19.39 -39.89
N ASP A 161 11.19 -18.37 -40.21
CA ASP A 161 12.36 -17.98 -39.41
C ASP A 161 11.98 -17.53 -37.98
N ALA A 162 10.96 -16.69 -37.83
CA ALA A 162 10.48 -16.28 -36.51
C ALA A 162 9.81 -17.41 -35.72
N VAL A 163 9.09 -18.31 -36.41
CA VAL A 163 8.45 -19.48 -35.78
C VAL A 163 9.48 -20.55 -35.40
N GLU A 164 10.54 -20.69 -36.19
CA GLU A 164 11.66 -21.59 -35.96
C GLU A 164 12.50 -21.11 -34.79
N PHE A 165 12.80 -19.81 -34.72
CA PHE A 165 13.43 -19.19 -33.55
C PHE A 165 12.63 -19.42 -32.25
N LEU A 166 11.31 -19.24 -32.29
CA LEU A 166 10.46 -19.49 -31.11
C LEU A 166 10.44 -20.98 -30.71
N ARG A 167 10.48 -21.89 -31.69
CA ARG A 167 10.54 -23.34 -31.43
C ARG A 167 11.90 -23.76 -30.88
N GLU A 168 12.99 -23.25 -31.43
CA GLU A 168 14.34 -23.52 -30.90
C GLU A 168 14.50 -22.98 -29.48
N LYS A 169 14.05 -21.74 -29.24
CA LYS A 169 14.09 -21.16 -27.89
C LYS A 169 13.33 -22.00 -26.88
N ALA A 170 12.13 -22.47 -27.23
CA ALA A 170 11.32 -23.32 -26.36
C ALA A 170 12.00 -24.67 -26.07
N LYS A 171 12.64 -25.29 -27.07
CA LYS A 171 13.40 -26.53 -26.88
C LYS A 171 14.62 -26.34 -25.99
N LEU A 172 15.36 -25.25 -26.19
CA LEU A 172 16.55 -24.93 -25.42
C LEU A 172 16.19 -24.66 -23.95
N GLU A 173 15.12 -23.90 -23.71
CA GLU A 173 14.62 -23.61 -22.36
C GLU A 173 14.12 -24.88 -21.65
N HIS A 174 13.44 -25.78 -22.37
CA HIS A 174 13.03 -27.07 -21.83
C HIS A 174 14.24 -27.95 -21.46
N SER A 175 15.22 -28.07 -22.36
CA SER A 175 16.43 -28.87 -22.14
C SER A 175 17.23 -28.35 -20.94
N LEU A 176 17.39 -27.03 -20.83
CA LEU A 176 18.11 -26.42 -19.72
C LEU A 176 17.41 -26.68 -18.37
N ARG A 177 16.08 -26.64 -18.36
CA ARG A 177 15.27 -26.96 -17.18
C ARG A 177 15.37 -28.43 -16.78
N GLU A 178 15.43 -29.34 -17.75
CA GLU A 178 15.64 -30.77 -17.48
C GLU A 178 17.05 -31.05 -16.92
N GLU A 179 18.07 -30.41 -17.48
CA GLU A 179 19.45 -30.53 -16.99
C GLU A 179 19.61 -29.96 -15.58
N GLU A 180 19.00 -28.81 -15.29
CA GLU A 180 18.99 -28.21 -13.95
C GLU A 180 18.32 -29.14 -12.92
N LEU A 181 17.17 -29.73 -13.28
CA LEU A 181 16.48 -30.69 -12.42
C LEU A 181 17.32 -31.96 -12.18
N GLN A 182 18.03 -32.42 -13.20
CA GLN A 182 18.90 -33.60 -13.09
C GLN A 182 20.10 -33.30 -12.20
N LEU A 183 20.78 -32.17 -12.40
CA LEU A 183 21.89 -31.74 -11.57
C LEU A 183 21.47 -31.59 -10.10
N ARG A 184 20.27 -31.06 -9.85
CA ARG A 184 19.71 -30.93 -8.50
C ARG A 184 19.46 -32.29 -7.85
N LYS A 185 18.96 -33.29 -8.61
CA LYS A 185 18.79 -34.66 -8.11
C LYS A 185 20.13 -35.32 -7.80
N ASP A 186 21.13 -35.11 -8.65
CA ASP A 186 22.47 -35.67 -8.46
C ASP A 186 23.18 -35.04 -7.26
N GLN A 187 23.01 -33.74 -7.03
CA GLN A 187 23.48 -33.06 -5.82
C GLN A 187 22.80 -33.61 -4.55
N GLN A 188 21.49 -33.84 -4.60
CA GLN A 188 20.76 -34.43 -3.47
C GLN A 188 21.21 -35.87 -3.20
N SER A 189 21.41 -36.69 -4.24
CA SER A 189 21.86 -38.07 -4.09
C SER A 189 23.29 -38.15 -3.54
N GLN A 190 24.21 -37.30 -4.02
CA GLN A 190 25.56 -37.19 -3.46
C GLN A 190 25.53 -36.76 -1.99
N THR A 191 24.69 -35.79 -1.64
CA THR A 191 24.55 -35.34 -0.24
C THR A 191 24.06 -36.46 0.66
N LEU A 192 23.07 -37.23 0.22
CA LEU A 192 22.56 -38.39 0.96
C LEU A 192 23.61 -39.49 1.10
N LEU A 193 24.42 -39.74 0.06
CA LEU A 193 25.51 -40.71 0.11
C LEU A 193 26.59 -40.32 1.13
N ILE A 194 26.99 -39.05 1.15
CA ILE A 194 27.96 -38.53 2.13
C ILE A 194 27.40 -38.66 3.55
N LEU A 195 26.13 -38.33 3.76
CA LEU A 195 25.48 -38.48 5.07
C LEU A 195 25.44 -39.94 5.52
N GLN A 196 25.12 -40.87 4.61
CA GLN A 196 25.13 -42.30 4.90
C GLN A 196 26.54 -42.79 5.28
N GLN A 197 27.57 -42.37 4.55
CA GLN A 197 28.96 -42.72 4.86
C GLN A 197 29.37 -42.17 6.24
N GLN A 198 28.97 -40.94 6.57
CA GLN A 198 29.24 -40.34 7.88
C GLN A 198 28.53 -41.12 9.00
N GLN A 199 27.28 -41.55 8.80
CA GLN A 199 26.56 -42.39 9.76
C GLN A 199 27.27 -43.74 9.98
N GLN A 200 27.72 -44.40 8.91
CA GLN A 200 28.47 -45.67 9.01
C GLN A 200 29.79 -45.48 9.76
N MET A 201 30.52 -44.38 9.50
CA MET A 201 31.76 -44.05 10.21
C MET A 201 31.50 -43.84 11.71
N ASN A 202 30.44 -43.11 12.06
CA ASN A 202 30.05 -42.89 13.45
C ASN A 202 29.65 -44.21 14.15
N GLN A 203 28.90 -45.09 13.47
CA GLN A 203 28.55 -46.41 14.01
C GLN A 203 29.80 -47.30 14.22
N ALA A 204 30.74 -47.28 13.28
CA ALA A 204 31.99 -48.03 13.40
C ALA A 204 32.83 -47.53 14.60
N LEU A 205 32.90 -46.22 14.80
CA LEU A 205 33.59 -45.62 15.95
C LEU A 205 32.93 -46.00 17.28
N LEU A 206 31.60 -45.95 17.37
CA LEU A 206 30.85 -46.38 18.55
C LEU A 206 31.08 -47.87 18.86
N THR A 207 31.06 -48.73 17.83
CA THR A 207 31.30 -50.17 17.99
C THR A 207 32.73 -50.45 18.48
N LEU A 208 33.72 -49.70 18.00
CA LEU A 208 35.11 -49.82 18.47
C LEU A 208 35.23 -49.37 19.94
N MET A 209 34.58 -48.26 20.30
CA MET A 209 34.56 -47.75 21.67
C MET A 209 33.88 -48.74 22.64
N GLU A 210 32.79 -49.38 22.22
CA GLU A 210 32.10 -50.43 22.99
C GLU A 210 32.98 -51.67 23.22
N LYS A 211 33.79 -52.07 22.23
CA LYS A 211 34.75 -53.18 22.37
C LYS A 211 35.96 -52.84 23.25
N MET A 212 36.29 -51.56 23.38
CA MET A 212 37.39 -51.06 24.22
C MET A 212 36.95 -50.82 25.68
N LEU A 213 35.65 -50.81 25.96
CA LEU A 213 35.14 -50.79 27.33
C LEU A 213 35.34 -52.17 27.97
N PRO A 214 36.00 -52.26 29.15
CA PRO A 214 36.20 -53.53 29.83
C PRO A 214 34.83 -54.13 30.19
N LYS A 215 34.58 -55.38 29.79
CA LYS A 215 33.42 -56.14 30.28
C LYS A 215 33.58 -56.29 31.80
N GLU A 216 32.73 -55.64 32.57
CA GLU A 216 32.64 -55.91 33.99
C GLU A 216 32.26 -57.38 34.17
N ARG A 217 33.20 -58.15 34.71
CA ARG A 217 32.99 -59.53 35.15
C ARG A 217 32.21 -59.44 36.45
N ASN A 218 30.93 -59.81 36.40
CA ASN A 218 30.23 -60.35 37.57
C ASN A 218 30.88 -61.66 38.00
#